data_AF-A0A946MVU6-F1
#
_entry.id   AF-A0A946MVU6-F1
#
_cell.length_a   1.000
_cell.length_b   1.000
_cell.length_c   1.000
_cell.angle_alpha   90.00
_cell.angle_beta   90.00
_cell.angle_gamma   90.00
#
_symmetry.space_group_name_H-M   'P 1'
#
loop_
_entity.id
_entity.type
_entity.pdbx_description
1 polymer ?
#
loop_
_entity_poly.entity_id
_entity_poly.type
_entity_poly.pdbx_seq_one_letter_code
_entity_poly.pdbx_strand_id
1 'polypeptide(L)'
;MTSLDTASALYEDVVDGNEQSSAALAADLEKKAREVREATSAEATADISDDVRDELTDALENIAPEDVATYLDEAAKDIRSSIGNAVTMKELDAGVAGQAQLGTDKVWIDSQSIRATSGDSIIDTTVAADIADHEEEHTRQSADANQEEVTINGKEFDAREVREAAAISVQRETDFLSAEYKQITAALPMSEADRSLVREGDFEGLERKKNASAPATLAA
;
A
#
# COMPACT_ATOMS: atom_id res chain seq x y z
N MET A 1 -21.57 -12.57 12.29
CA MET A 1 -20.60 -11.59 12.76
C MET A 1 -19.65 -12.32 13.68
N THR A 2 -18.39 -12.38 13.30
CA THR A 2 -17.27 -12.97 14.06
C THR A 2 -16.47 -11.87 14.75
N SER A 3 -15.56 -12.23 15.65
CA SER A 3 -14.63 -11.25 16.25
C SER A 3 -13.80 -10.52 15.19
N LEU A 4 -13.43 -11.20 14.09
CA LEU A 4 -12.72 -10.58 12.97
C LEU A 4 -13.62 -9.62 12.17
N ASP A 5 -14.89 -9.98 11.94
CA ASP A 5 -15.86 -9.09 11.28
C ASP A 5 -16.05 -7.80 12.10
N THR A 6 -16.19 -7.92 13.42
CA THR A 6 -16.33 -6.78 14.34
C THR A 6 -15.06 -5.94 14.36
N ALA A 7 -13.88 -6.55 14.47
CA ALA A 7 -12.60 -5.83 14.44
C ALA A 7 -12.39 -5.12 13.09
N SER A 8 -12.82 -5.73 11.99
CA SER A 8 -12.78 -5.13 10.65
C SER A 8 -13.68 -3.91 10.53
N ALA A 9 -14.90 -3.95 11.10
CA ALA A 9 -15.79 -2.79 11.13
C ALA A 9 -15.19 -1.65 11.97
N LEU A 10 -14.64 -1.95 13.14
CA LEU A 10 -13.98 -0.94 13.97
C LEU A 10 -12.72 -0.35 13.29
N TYR A 11 -12.00 -1.15 12.50
CA TYR A 11 -10.91 -0.64 11.65
C TYR A 11 -11.45 0.37 10.63
N GLU A 12 -12.54 0.05 9.93
CA GLU A 12 -13.20 0.94 8.97
C GLU A 12 -13.58 2.28 9.63
N ASP A 13 -14.18 2.24 10.83
CA ASP A 13 -14.55 3.45 11.59
C ASP A 13 -13.33 4.33 11.94
N VAL A 14 -12.18 3.72 12.22
CA VAL A 14 -10.95 4.46 12.54
C VAL A 14 -10.37 5.16 11.31
N VAL A 15 -10.45 4.53 10.13
CA VAL A 15 -9.86 5.08 8.89
C VAL A 15 -10.81 5.97 8.09
N ASP A 16 -12.12 5.87 8.28
CA ASP A 16 -13.13 6.62 7.53
C ASP A 16 -12.92 8.14 7.65
N GLY A 17 -12.82 8.81 6.51
CA GLY A 17 -12.64 10.27 6.43
C GLY A 17 -11.35 10.83 7.03
N ASN A 18 -10.42 9.99 7.48
CA ASN A 18 -9.21 10.41 8.21
C ASN A 18 -7.95 10.32 7.35
N GLU A 19 -7.29 11.46 7.13
CA GLU A 19 -5.91 11.50 6.61
C GLU A 19 -4.94 11.56 7.80
N GLN A 20 -4.06 10.56 7.90
CA GLN A 20 -3.11 10.47 9.00
C GLN A 20 -1.86 9.66 8.63
N SER A 21 -0.76 9.83 9.37
CA SER A 21 0.41 8.96 9.17
C SER A 21 0.10 7.51 9.55
N SER A 22 0.73 6.55 8.88
CA SER A 22 0.74 5.11 9.23
C SER A 22 1.04 4.85 10.71
N ALA A 23 1.97 5.61 11.31
CA ALA A 23 2.28 5.51 12.73
C ALA A 23 1.13 5.97 13.65
N ALA A 24 0.40 7.03 13.24
CA ALA A 24 -0.77 7.53 13.95
C ALA A 24 -1.95 6.53 13.84
N LEU A 25 -2.20 5.99 12.64
CA LEU A 25 -3.21 4.97 12.44
C LEU A 25 -2.95 3.74 13.32
N ALA A 26 -1.71 3.24 13.35
CA ALA A 26 -1.35 2.14 14.22
C ALA A 26 -1.56 2.45 15.71
N ALA A 27 -1.31 3.69 16.15
CA ALA A 27 -1.56 4.10 17.53
C ALA A 27 -3.06 4.21 17.84
N ASP A 28 -3.88 4.68 16.90
CA ASP A 28 -5.34 4.75 17.04
C ASP A 28 -5.97 3.35 17.11
N LEU A 29 -5.45 2.38 16.36
CA LEU A 29 -5.88 0.99 16.46
C LEU A 29 -5.55 0.36 17.82
N GLU A 30 -4.35 0.60 18.37
CA GLU A 30 -3.99 0.15 19.73
C GLU A 30 -4.84 0.83 20.81
N LYS A 31 -5.18 2.10 20.60
CA LYS A 31 -6.10 2.82 21.47
C LYS A 31 -7.49 2.17 21.41
N LYS A 32 -8.03 1.91 20.23
CA LYS A 32 -9.32 1.25 20.05
C LYS A 32 -9.33 -0.16 20.63
N ALA A 33 -8.26 -0.92 20.47
CA ALA A 33 -8.08 -2.24 21.10
C ALA A 33 -8.15 -2.15 22.64
N ARG A 34 -7.55 -1.12 23.23
CA ARG A 34 -7.65 -0.86 24.67
C ARG A 34 -9.08 -0.50 25.09
N GLU A 35 -9.75 0.37 24.33
CA GLU A 35 -11.14 0.75 24.59
C GLU A 35 -12.07 -0.49 24.56
N VAL A 36 -11.86 -1.42 23.61
CA VAL A 36 -12.59 -2.70 23.53
C VAL A 36 -12.40 -3.57 24.78
N ARG A 37 -11.17 -3.66 25.29
CA ARG A 37 -10.87 -4.41 26.54
C ARG A 37 -11.55 -3.76 27.75
N GLU A 38 -11.51 -2.44 27.83
CA GLU A 38 -12.05 -1.68 28.95
C GLU A 38 -13.58 -1.65 28.95
N ALA A 39 -14.23 -1.62 27.78
CA ALA A 39 -15.70 -1.60 27.65
C ALA A 39 -16.38 -2.81 28.29
N THR A 40 -15.66 -3.93 28.42
CA THR A 40 -16.21 -5.19 28.94
C THR A 40 -15.56 -5.65 30.26
N SER A 41 -14.60 -4.89 30.77
CA SER A 41 -13.97 -5.14 32.07
C SER A 41 -14.85 -4.67 33.23
N ALA A 42 -15.02 -5.53 34.24
CA ALA A 42 -15.66 -5.16 35.51
C ALA A 42 -14.87 -4.09 36.29
N GLU A 43 -13.60 -3.86 35.93
CA GLU A 43 -12.69 -2.88 36.50
C GLU A 43 -12.42 -1.72 35.52
N ALA A 44 -13.42 -1.34 34.72
CA ALA A 44 -13.31 -0.22 33.78
C ALA A 44 -12.73 1.02 34.47
N THR A 45 -11.53 1.42 34.04
CA THR A 45 -10.95 2.71 34.40
C THR A 45 -11.79 3.81 33.77
N ALA A 46 -11.97 4.94 34.46
CA ALA A 46 -12.86 6.04 34.06
C ALA A 46 -12.42 6.81 32.78
N ASP A 47 -11.56 6.22 31.95
CA ASP A 47 -10.90 6.88 30.82
C ASP A 47 -11.67 6.76 29.49
N ILE A 48 -12.71 5.91 29.39
CA ILE A 48 -13.60 5.86 28.22
C ILE A 48 -14.93 6.58 28.50
N SER A 49 -15.45 7.31 27.52
CA SER A 49 -16.75 7.98 27.64
C SER A 49 -17.90 6.97 27.63
N ASP A 50 -19.03 7.34 28.24
CA ASP A 50 -20.22 6.50 28.26
C ASP A 50 -20.76 6.24 26.84
N ASP A 51 -20.69 7.25 25.94
CA ASP A 51 -21.09 7.09 24.54
C ASP A 51 -20.25 6.00 23.81
N VAL A 52 -18.92 5.99 24.02
CA VAL A 52 -18.02 4.97 23.43
C VAL A 52 -18.29 3.60 24.05
N ARG A 53 -18.59 3.55 25.36
CA ARG A 53 -18.93 2.30 26.04
C ARG A 53 -20.22 1.70 25.50
N ASP A 54 -21.26 2.51 25.29
CA ASP A 54 -22.55 2.06 24.75
C ASP A 54 -22.38 1.54 23.32
N GLU A 55 -21.68 2.29 22.46
CA GLU A 55 -21.36 1.87 21.09
C GLU A 55 -20.61 0.54 21.03
N LEU A 56 -19.57 0.38 21.85
CA LEU A 56 -18.81 -0.86 21.93
C LEU A 56 -19.62 -2.01 22.52
N THR A 57 -20.51 -1.74 23.48
CA THR A 57 -21.37 -2.78 24.08
C THR A 57 -22.31 -3.37 23.03
N ASP A 58 -22.91 -2.52 22.20
CA ASP A 58 -23.77 -2.95 21.09
C ASP A 58 -22.96 -3.70 20.02
N ALA A 59 -21.80 -3.18 19.63
CA ALA A 59 -20.94 -3.81 18.62
C ALA A 59 -20.36 -5.17 19.05
N LEU A 60 -20.17 -5.38 20.36
CA LEU A 60 -19.60 -6.58 20.95
C LEU A 60 -20.66 -7.59 21.43
N GLU A 61 -21.94 -7.37 21.16
CA GLU A 61 -23.01 -8.25 21.62
C GLU A 61 -22.78 -9.70 21.16
N ASN A 62 -22.57 -10.61 22.12
CA ASN A 62 -22.25 -12.03 21.88
C ASN A 62 -20.89 -12.30 21.18
N ILE A 63 -19.98 -11.33 21.15
CA ILE A 63 -18.61 -11.46 20.62
C ILE A 63 -17.61 -11.45 21.79
N ALA A 64 -16.51 -12.20 21.64
CA ALA A 64 -15.41 -12.17 22.61
C ALA A 64 -14.57 -10.89 22.42
N PRO A 65 -14.60 -9.93 23.36
CA PRO A 65 -13.94 -8.64 23.19
C PRO A 65 -12.42 -8.74 23.08
N GLU A 66 -11.82 -9.69 23.79
CA GLU A 66 -10.37 -9.90 23.75
C GLU A 66 -9.88 -10.37 22.37
N ASP A 67 -10.68 -11.14 21.64
CA ASP A 67 -10.34 -11.54 20.28
C ASP A 67 -10.38 -10.33 19.34
N VAL A 68 -11.40 -9.47 19.48
CA VAL A 68 -11.53 -8.22 18.70
C VAL A 68 -10.33 -7.30 18.96
N ALA A 69 -9.99 -7.09 20.23
CA ALA A 69 -8.84 -6.26 20.61
C ALA A 69 -7.51 -6.85 20.12
N THR A 70 -7.38 -8.17 20.10
CA THR A 70 -6.21 -8.86 19.57
C THR A 70 -6.05 -8.59 18.07
N TYR A 71 -7.11 -8.71 17.28
CA TYR A 71 -7.06 -8.39 15.84
C TYR A 71 -6.70 -6.92 15.56
N LEU A 72 -7.21 -5.98 16.37
CA LEU A 72 -6.85 -4.56 16.24
C LEU A 72 -5.36 -4.29 16.59
N ASP A 73 -4.84 -4.92 17.64
CA ASP A 73 -3.41 -4.84 18.00
C ASP A 73 -2.51 -5.50 16.95
N GLU A 74 -2.98 -6.61 16.35
CA GLU A 74 -2.27 -7.27 15.24
C GLU A 74 -2.25 -6.39 14.00
N ALA A 75 -3.39 -5.79 13.61
CA ALA A 75 -3.44 -4.83 12.50
C ALA A 75 -2.47 -3.64 12.71
N ALA A 76 -2.36 -3.12 13.94
CA ALA A 76 -1.40 -2.07 14.27
C ALA A 76 0.06 -2.52 14.10
N LYS A 77 0.38 -3.77 14.46
CA LYS A 77 1.73 -4.35 14.25
C LYS A 77 1.99 -4.57 12.76
N ASP A 78 1.01 -5.07 12.04
CA ASP A 78 1.07 -5.36 10.62
C ASP A 78 1.39 -4.09 9.82
N ILE A 79 0.66 -2.99 10.08
CA ILE A 79 0.93 -1.67 9.45
C ILE A 79 2.38 -1.23 9.69
N ARG A 80 2.86 -1.29 10.94
CA ARG A 80 4.23 -0.87 11.29
C ARG A 80 5.29 -1.74 10.60
N SER A 81 5.03 -3.04 10.49
CA SER A 81 5.99 -3.99 9.92
C SER A 81 6.03 -3.98 8.40
N SER A 82 4.92 -3.62 7.73
CA SER A 82 4.78 -3.68 6.27
C SER A 82 4.99 -2.34 5.58
N ILE A 83 4.47 -1.23 6.12
CA ILE A 83 4.46 0.09 5.47
C ILE A 83 5.48 1.06 6.10
N GLY A 84 5.92 0.79 7.33
CA GLY A 84 6.78 1.69 8.09
C GLY A 84 6.02 2.88 8.70
N ASN A 85 6.71 3.97 9.01
CA ASN A 85 6.18 5.08 9.84
C ASN A 85 5.94 6.41 9.09
N ALA A 86 6.42 6.55 7.85
CA ALA A 86 6.49 7.84 7.16
C ALA A 86 5.43 8.02 6.05
N VAL A 87 4.62 6.99 5.80
CA VAL A 87 3.56 7.03 4.77
C VAL A 87 2.31 7.69 5.33
N THR A 88 1.64 8.50 4.49
CA THR A 88 0.31 9.04 4.78
C THR A 88 -0.77 8.04 4.35
N MET A 89 -1.65 7.67 5.26
CA MET A 89 -2.82 6.82 5.03
C MET A 89 -4.06 7.72 4.86
N LYS A 90 -4.81 7.54 3.78
CA LYS A 90 -6.07 8.27 3.51
C LYS A 90 -6.92 7.51 2.51
N GLU A 91 -8.15 7.92 2.25
CA GLU A 91 -8.91 7.44 1.09
C GLU A 91 -8.34 8.06 -0.21
N LEU A 92 -8.10 7.22 -1.21
CA LEU A 92 -7.70 7.64 -2.56
C LEU A 92 -8.85 7.47 -3.56
N ASP A 93 -8.67 8.02 -4.77
CA ASP A 93 -9.63 7.84 -5.85
C ASP A 93 -9.88 6.35 -6.12
N ALA A 94 -11.11 6.01 -6.51
CA ALA A 94 -11.52 4.63 -6.73
C ALA A 94 -10.57 3.91 -7.71
N GLY A 95 -9.96 2.82 -7.25
CA GLY A 95 -9.00 2.03 -8.02
C GLY A 95 -7.53 2.43 -7.87
N VAL A 96 -7.23 3.40 -7.00
CA VAL A 96 -5.86 3.83 -6.66
C VAL A 96 -5.49 3.29 -5.29
N ALA A 97 -4.56 2.34 -5.23
CA ALA A 97 -4.09 1.74 -3.98
C ALA A 97 -2.99 2.56 -3.29
N GLY A 98 -2.21 3.28 -4.10
CA GLY A 98 -1.10 4.11 -3.67
C GLY A 98 -0.86 5.26 -4.63
N GLN A 99 -0.18 6.29 -4.15
CA GLN A 99 0.28 7.42 -4.94
C GLN A 99 1.55 8.00 -4.33
N ALA A 100 2.50 8.39 -5.17
CA ALA A 100 3.68 9.13 -4.75
C ALA A 100 3.94 10.36 -5.62
N GLN A 101 4.61 11.35 -5.03
CA GLN A 101 5.12 12.49 -5.76
C GLN A 101 6.60 12.25 -6.13
N LEU A 102 6.89 12.21 -7.43
CA LEU A 102 8.24 11.98 -8.00
C LEU A 102 9.28 12.95 -7.40
N GLY A 103 10.46 12.43 -7.06
CA GLY A 103 11.60 13.21 -6.55
C GLY A 103 11.37 13.84 -5.17
N THR A 104 10.34 13.42 -4.44
CA THR A 104 10.02 13.87 -3.08
C THR A 104 9.80 12.68 -2.16
N ASP A 105 9.74 12.86 -0.86
CA ASP A 105 9.47 11.82 0.14
C ASP A 105 7.97 11.55 0.38
N LYS A 106 7.09 12.10 -0.46
CA LYS A 106 5.65 12.01 -0.23
C LYS A 106 5.04 10.77 -0.85
N VAL A 107 4.53 9.91 0.02
CA VAL A 107 3.77 8.70 -0.30
C VAL A 107 2.41 8.75 0.39
N TRP A 108 1.37 8.41 -0.36
CA TRP A 108 0.02 8.18 0.11
C TRP A 108 -0.40 6.75 -0.21
N ILE A 109 -1.00 6.07 0.75
CA ILE A 109 -1.58 4.73 0.56
C ILE A 109 -3.05 4.78 0.95
N ASP A 110 -3.87 4.13 0.14
CA ASP A 110 -5.28 3.94 0.43
C ASP A 110 -5.45 2.96 1.60
N SER A 111 -6.05 3.44 2.70
CA SER A 111 -6.23 2.62 3.92
C SER A 111 -7.06 1.36 3.66
N GLN A 112 -7.98 1.38 2.70
CA GLN A 112 -8.83 0.22 2.40
C GLN A 112 -8.11 -0.79 1.49
N SER A 113 -7.15 -0.34 0.68
CA SER A 113 -6.45 -1.16 -0.31
C SER A 113 -5.43 -2.13 0.29
N ILE A 114 -5.08 -1.96 1.56
CA ILE A 114 -4.17 -2.86 2.29
C ILE A 114 -4.90 -3.95 3.08
N ARG A 115 -6.23 -4.02 2.96
CA ARG A 115 -7.05 -4.98 3.72
C ARG A 115 -6.91 -6.39 3.16
N ALA A 116 -6.85 -7.35 4.07
CA ALA A 116 -6.96 -8.76 3.72
C ALA A 116 -8.34 -9.06 3.16
N THR A 117 -8.37 -9.68 1.97
CA THR A 117 -9.62 -10.09 1.30
C THR A 117 -10.09 -11.48 1.74
N SER A 118 -9.22 -12.24 2.41
CA SER A 118 -9.51 -13.54 2.99
C SER A 118 -8.47 -13.89 4.06
N GLY A 119 -8.81 -14.80 4.98
CA GLY A 119 -7.91 -15.26 6.03
C GLY A 119 -8.31 -14.76 7.42
N ASP A 120 -7.34 -14.79 8.33
CA ASP A 120 -7.52 -14.53 9.76
C ASP A 120 -6.88 -13.21 10.20
N SER A 121 -6.73 -12.22 9.30
CA SER A 121 -6.15 -10.90 9.60
C SER A 121 -6.97 -9.76 8.99
N ILE A 122 -6.78 -8.54 9.50
CA ILE A 122 -7.37 -7.32 8.93
C ILE A 122 -6.51 -6.78 7.79
N ILE A 123 -5.18 -6.83 7.96
CA ILE A 123 -4.20 -6.28 7.02
C ILE A 123 -3.57 -7.41 6.22
N ASP A 124 -3.45 -7.21 4.91
CA ASP A 124 -2.63 -8.04 4.04
C ASP A 124 -1.21 -7.44 4.04
N THR A 125 -0.34 -8.00 4.88
CA THR A 125 1.03 -7.48 5.04
C THR A 125 1.86 -7.55 3.78
N THR A 126 1.58 -8.51 2.90
CA THR A 126 2.29 -8.65 1.62
C THR A 126 1.87 -7.56 0.65
N VAL A 127 0.56 -7.39 0.46
CA VAL A 127 0.01 -6.33 -0.41
C VAL A 127 0.40 -4.95 0.11
N ALA A 128 0.31 -4.72 1.42
CA ALA A 128 0.70 -3.47 2.05
C ALA A 128 2.17 -3.11 1.80
N ALA A 129 3.08 -4.09 1.96
CA ALA A 129 4.50 -3.90 1.70
C ALA A 129 4.79 -3.66 0.21
N ASP A 130 4.14 -4.39 -0.69
CA ASP A 130 4.34 -4.22 -2.14
C ASP A 130 3.80 -2.88 -2.66
N ILE A 131 2.69 -2.36 -2.10
CA ILE A 131 2.24 -0.99 -2.40
C ILE A 131 3.28 0.01 -1.88
N ALA A 132 3.74 -0.14 -0.64
CA ALA A 132 4.72 0.78 -0.07
C ALA A 132 6.05 0.81 -0.85
N ASP A 133 6.60 -0.35 -1.20
CA ASP A 133 7.85 -0.48 -1.97
C ASP A 133 7.70 0.14 -3.37
N HIS A 134 6.54 -0.04 -4.02
CA HIS A 134 6.23 0.54 -5.32
C HIS A 134 6.17 2.08 -5.26
N GLU A 135 5.42 2.64 -4.32
CA GLU A 135 5.31 4.08 -4.17
C GLU A 135 6.64 4.71 -3.74
N GLU A 136 7.41 4.03 -2.89
CA GLU A 136 8.77 4.47 -2.56
C GLU A 136 9.67 4.45 -3.81
N GLU A 137 9.53 3.51 -4.73
CA GLU A 137 10.29 3.57 -5.98
C GLU A 137 9.93 4.80 -6.82
N HIS A 138 8.66 5.21 -6.88
CA HIS A 138 8.27 6.47 -7.52
C HIS A 138 8.91 7.70 -6.87
N THR A 139 9.06 7.74 -5.54
CA THR A 139 9.76 8.85 -4.87
C THR A 139 11.21 9.02 -5.33
N ARG A 140 11.87 7.92 -5.72
CA ARG A 140 13.25 7.92 -6.21
C ARG A 140 13.37 8.33 -7.68
N GLN A 141 12.25 8.43 -8.39
CA GLN A 141 12.21 8.74 -9.81
C GLN A 141 12.28 10.24 -10.08
N SER A 142 13.05 10.63 -11.11
CA SER A 142 13.08 12.02 -11.57
C SER A 142 11.73 12.42 -12.17
N ALA A 143 11.24 13.58 -11.76
CA ALA A 143 10.10 14.24 -12.41
C ALA A 143 10.44 14.68 -13.84
N ASP A 144 11.72 15.00 -14.09
CA ASP A 144 12.23 15.44 -15.38
C ASP A 144 12.84 14.25 -16.13
N ALA A 145 12.19 13.83 -17.21
CA ALA A 145 12.74 12.84 -18.15
C ALA A 145 13.35 13.57 -19.36
N ASN A 146 14.47 13.06 -19.90
CA ASN A 146 15.11 13.64 -21.08
C ASN A 146 14.34 13.40 -22.40
N GLN A 147 13.33 12.54 -22.37
CA GLN A 147 12.35 12.34 -23.44
C GLN A 147 11.00 11.88 -22.86
N GLU A 148 9.90 12.16 -23.58
CA GLU A 148 8.53 11.86 -23.14
C GLU A 148 8.11 10.41 -23.46
N GLU A 149 8.79 9.76 -24.41
CA GLU A 149 8.49 8.41 -24.90
C GLU A 149 9.79 7.65 -25.20
N VAL A 150 9.77 6.32 -25.12
CA VAL A 150 10.87 5.43 -25.53
C VAL A 150 10.37 4.41 -26.53
N THR A 151 11.20 4.02 -27.50
CA THR A 151 10.90 2.90 -28.42
C THR A 151 11.78 1.69 -28.11
N ILE A 152 11.21 0.66 -27.50
CA ILE A 152 11.94 -0.55 -27.09
C ILE A 152 11.43 -1.75 -27.89
N ASN A 153 12.31 -2.39 -28.65
CA ASN A 153 12.00 -3.53 -29.53
C ASN A 153 10.83 -3.25 -30.50
N GLY A 154 10.72 -2.02 -30.99
CA GLY A 154 9.66 -1.59 -31.91
C GLY A 154 8.30 -1.32 -31.26
N LYS A 155 8.22 -1.32 -29.93
CA LYS A 155 7.05 -0.88 -29.18
C LYS A 155 7.36 0.46 -28.48
N GLU A 156 6.44 1.40 -28.63
CA GLU A 156 6.49 2.69 -27.95
C GLU A 156 5.93 2.56 -26.53
N PHE A 157 6.58 3.24 -25.58
CA PHE A 157 6.13 3.38 -24.20
C PHE A 157 6.23 4.84 -23.80
N ASP A 158 5.17 5.36 -23.18
CA ASP A 158 5.18 6.72 -22.66
C ASP A 158 5.94 6.81 -21.32
N ALA A 159 6.22 8.05 -20.88
CA ALA A 159 6.94 8.30 -19.64
C ALA A 159 6.26 7.73 -18.39
N ARG A 160 4.93 7.62 -18.39
CA ARG A 160 4.18 7.00 -17.29
C ARG A 160 4.46 5.50 -17.30
N GLU A 161 4.28 4.81 -18.42
CA GLU A 161 4.51 3.37 -18.55
C GLU A 161 5.93 2.96 -18.17
N VAL A 162 6.95 3.77 -18.52
CA VAL A 162 8.35 3.52 -18.12
C VAL A 162 8.53 3.60 -16.60
N ARG A 163 7.92 4.60 -15.97
CA ARG A 163 7.97 4.81 -14.51
C ARG A 163 7.24 3.71 -13.75
N GLU A 164 6.06 3.33 -14.23
CA GLU A 164 5.26 2.24 -13.69
C GLU A 164 5.98 0.90 -13.80
N ALA A 165 6.59 0.61 -14.96
CA ALA A 165 7.38 -0.61 -15.14
C ALA A 165 8.57 -0.67 -14.16
N ALA A 166 9.22 0.46 -13.88
CA ALA A 166 10.28 0.54 -12.89
C ALA A 166 9.77 0.33 -11.46
N ALA A 167 8.67 0.99 -11.08
CA ALA A 167 8.06 0.88 -9.75
C ALA A 167 7.54 -0.55 -9.48
N ILE A 168 6.86 -1.17 -10.43
CA ILE A 168 6.37 -2.55 -10.27
C ILE A 168 7.53 -3.55 -10.14
N SER A 169 8.67 -3.28 -10.78
CA SER A 169 9.80 -4.23 -10.77
C SER A 169 10.48 -4.42 -9.41
N VAL A 170 10.12 -3.62 -8.39
CA VAL A 170 10.58 -3.83 -7.01
C VAL A 170 9.59 -4.62 -6.16
N GLN A 171 8.35 -4.80 -6.62
CA GLN A 171 7.32 -5.58 -5.93
C GLN A 171 7.65 -7.07 -5.95
N ARG A 172 7.32 -7.78 -4.87
CA ARG A 172 7.56 -9.22 -4.73
C ARG A 172 6.43 -10.04 -5.31
N GLU A 173 5.19 -9.65 -5.06
CA GLU A 173 4.01 -10.25 -5.65
C GLU A 173 3.37 -9.27 -6.65
N THR A 174 2.89 -9.82 -7.76
CA THR A 174 2.25 -9.02 -8.83
C THR A 174 0.88 -9.55 -9.20
N ASP A 175 0.38 -10.57 -8.48
CA ASP A 175 -0.86 -11.25 -8.79
C ASP A 175 -2.08 -10.36 -8.56
N PHE A 176 -1.99 -9.40 -7.64
CA PHE A 176 -3.04 -8.40 -7.38
C PHE A 176 -3.06 -7.25 -8.40
N LEU A 177 -2.03 -7.13 -9.26
CA LEU A 177 -1.99 -6.06 -10.26
C LEU A 177 -3.10 -6.21 -11.32
N SER A 178 -3.56 -5.06 -11.82
CA SER A 178 -4.49 -4.99 -12.93
C SER A 178 -3.90 -5.61 -14.21
N ALA A 179 -4.77 -5.98 -15.15
CA ALA A 179 -4.34 -6.52 -16.43
C ALA A 179 -3.45 -5.55 -17.23
N GLU A 180 -3.66 -4.24 -17.10
CA GLU A 180 -2.83 -3.21 -17.72
C GLU A 180 -1.39 -3.25 -17.17
N TYR A 181 -1.24 -3.23 -15.84
CA TYR A 181 0.06 -3.23 -15.19
C TYR A 181 0.86 -4.53 -15.43
N LYS A 182 0.16 -5.68 -15.50
CA LYS A 182 0.76 -6.95 -15.93
C LYS A 182 1.27 -6.92 -17.37
N GLN A 183 0.60 -6.18 -18.27
CA GLN A 183 1.05 -6.02 -19.65
C GLN A 183 2.27 -5.09 -19.76
N ILE A 184 2.29 -3.99 -18.99
CA ILE A 184 3.43 -3.07 -18.94
C ILE A 184 4.70 -3.82 -18.52
N THR A 185 4.64 -4.55 -17.41
CA THR A 185 5.78 -5.28 -16.85
C THR A 185 6.28 -6.42 -17.72
N ALA A 186 5.36 -7.16 -18.36
CA ALA A 186 5.73 -8.21 -19.31
C ALA A 186 6.42 -7.64 -20.56
N ALA A 187 5.98 -6.46 -21.04
CA ALA A 187 6.53 -5.83 -22.22
C ALA A 187 7.84 -5.05 -21.93
N LEU A 188 8.01 -4.58 -20.69
CA LEU A 188 9.14 -3.76 -20.27
C LEU A 188 9.71 -4.25 -18.92
N PRO A 189 10.34 -5.44 -18.87
CA PRO A 189 10.94 -5.95 -17.64
C PRO A 189 12.11 -5.05 -17.22
N MET A 190 12.19 -4.66 -15.94
CA MET A 190 13.22 -3.75 -15.44
C MET A 190 14.22 -4.44 -14.49
N SER A 191 15.51 -4.20 -14.72
CA SER A 191 16.59 -4.54 -13.78
C SER A 191 16.94 -3.34 -12.89
N GLU A 192 17.75 -3.54 -11.85
CA GLU A 192 18.25 -2.43 -11.01
C GLU A 192 18.99 -1.35 -11.82
N ALA A 193 19.75 -1.77 -12.83
CA ALA A 193 20.46 -0.84 -13.70
C ALA A 193 19.53 -0.14 -14.70
N ASP A 194 18.31 -0.65 -14.94
CA ASP A 194 17.30 0.07 -15.72
C ASP A 194 16.57 1.08 -14.84
N ARG A 195 16.16 0.65 -13.64
CA ARG A 195 15.59 1.54 -12.62
C ARG A 195 16.50 2.72 -12.33
N SER A 196 17.81 2.51 -12.23
CA SER A 196 18.77 3.61 -12.03
C SER A 196 18.66 4.70 -13.11
N LEU A 197 18.48 4.32 -14.38
CA LEU A 197 18.28 5.27 -15.47
C LEU A 197 16.93 5.99 -15.35
N VAL A 198 15.87 5.28 -14.95
CA VAL A 198 14.55 5.89 -14.69
C VAL A 198 14.61 6.87 -13.51
N ARG A 199 15.38 6.53 -12.46
CA ARG A 199 15.65 7.41 -11.31
C ARG A 199 16.34 8.71 -11.70
N GLU A 200 17.28 8.62 -12.64
CA GLU A 200 18.00 9.78 -13.19
C GLU A 200 17.19 10.55 -14.25
N GLY A 201 16.08 9.99 -14.76
CA GLY A 201 15.33 10.55 -15.89
C GLY A 201 16.00 10.33 -17.25
N ASP A 202 16.98 9.43 -17.36
CA ASP A 202 17.69 9.09 -18.59
C ASP A 202 16.96 8.01 -19.40
N PHE A 203 15.85 8.41 -20.01
CA PHE A 203 15.01 7.52 -20.81
C PHE A 203 15.66 7.18 -22.15
N GLU A 204 16.41 8.12 -22.74
CA GLU A 204 17.22 7.84 -23.93
C GLU A 204 18.27 6.75 -23.66
N GLY A 205 18.96 6.81 -22.51
CA GLY A 205 19.90 5.80 -22.07
C GLY A 205 19.24 4.44 -21.85
N LEU A 206 18.05 4.41 -21.25
CA LEU A 206 17.25 3.20 -21.07
C LEU A 206 16.91 2.58 -22.42
N GLU A 207 16.39 3.36 -23.37
CA GLU A 207 16.04 2.90 -24.71
C GLU A 207 17.25 2.26 -25.40
N ARG A 208 18.37 2.97 -25.42
CA ARG A 208 19.62 2.50 -26.04
C ARG A 208 20.08 1.18 -25.44
N LYS A 209 20.04 1.06 -24.11
CA LYS A 209 20.45 -0.15 -23.38
C LYS A 209 19.53 -1.35 -23.69
N LYS A 210 18.22 -1.13 -23.70
CA LYS A 210 17.21 -2.17 -23.95
C LYS A 210 17.29 -2.68 -25.37
N ASN A 211 17.48 -1.80 -26.35
CA ASN A 211 17.62 -2.16 -27.76
C ASN A 211 18.98 -2.80 -28.08
N ALA A 212 20.06 -2.43 -27.39
CA ALA A 212 21.36 -3.07 -27.55
C ALA A 212 21.41 -4.52 -27.03
N SER A 213 20.52 -4.86 -26.09
CA SER A 213 20.38 -6.19 -25.51
C SER A 213 19.45 -7.10 -26.31
N ALA A 214 18.74 -6.56 -27.30
CA ALA A 214 17.89 -7.34 -28.19
C ALA A 214 18.78 -8.26 -29.04
N PRO A 215 18.49 -9.57 -29.12
CA PRO A 215 19.17 -10.41 -30.10
C PRO A 215 18.94 -9.79 -31.47
N ALA A 216 20.03 -9.53 -32.21
CA ALA A 216 19.94 -9.03 -33.56
C ALA A 216 19.02 -9.96 -34.35
N THR A 217 17.78 -9.55 -34.59
CA THR A 217 16.85 -10.31 -35.40
C THR A 217 17.50 -10.41 -36.76
N LEU A 218 17.93 -11.64 -37.11
CA LEU A 218 18.58 -11.98 -38.35
C LEU A 218 17.72 -11.43 -39.50
N ALA A 219 18.21 -10.36 -40.12
CA ALA A 219 17.77 -9.98 -41.45
C ALA A 219 18.15 -11.14 -42.39
N ALA A 220 17.13 -11.88 -42.84
CA ALA A 220 17.20 -12.82 -43.94
C ALA A 220 16.00 -12.57 -44.87
#